data_AF-A0A7H4MA50-F1
#
_entry.id   AF-A0A7H4MA50-F1
#
_cell.length_a   1.000
_cell.length_b   1.000
_cell.length_c   1.000
_cell.angle_alpha   90.00
_cell.angle_beta   90.00
_cell.angle_gamma   90.00
#
_symmetry.space_group_name_H-M   'P 1'
#
loop_
_entity.id
_entity.type
_entity.pdbx_description
1 polymer ?
#
loop_
_entity_poly.entity_id
_entity_poly.type
_entity_poly.pdbx_seq_one_letter_code
_entity_poly.pdbx_strand_id
1 'polypeptide(L)'
;MESQIWVVSTLLISIVLIVLTIVKLKFHPFLALLLASFFVGAMMGMGPLEMVNAIESGIGGTLGFLAAVIGLGTILGKMMEVSGAAERIGLTLQRCRWLSADVIMVLVGLICGITLFVEVGVVLLIPLAFSIAKKTNTSLLKLAIPLCTALMAVHCVVPPHPAALFVANKLGADIGTVIVYGLLVGLIASLVGGPLFLRLLGNRLPFKPVPAEFSNLDVREESTLPSLGATLFTVLLPIGLMLVKTVAELNMAQGGTLYTVLEFIGNPSPRCLLPSLSLITFSVFVGRWGWASC
;
A
#
# COMPACT_ATOMS: atom_id res chain seq x y z
N MET A 1 28.45 -29.24 2.07
CA MET A 1 28.97 -27.87 1.90
C MET A 1 28.94 -27.44 0.44
N GLU A 2 29.40 -28.25 -0.51
CA GLU A 2 29.35 -27.90 -1.95
C GLU A 2 27.94 -27.61 -2.50
N SER A 3 26.91 -28.35 -2.06
CA SER A 3 25.53 -28.13 -2.51
C SER A 3 24.94 -26.78 -2.08
N GLN A 4 25.26 -26.28 -0.89
CA GLN A 4 24.80 -24.96 -0.44
C GLN A 4 25.49 -23.83 -1.19
N ILE A 5 26.80 -23.97 -1.46
CA ILE A 5 27.55 -23.00 -2.27
C ILE A 5 26.98 -22.95 -3.68
N TRP A 6 26.61 -24.09 -4.26
CA TRP A 6 25.98 -24.15 -5.58
C TRP A 6 24.65 -23.41 -5.65
N VAL A 7 23.76 -23.63 -4.67
CA VAL A 7 22.45 -22.97 -4.61
C VAL A 7 22.58 -21.47 -4.44
N VAL A 8 23.44 -21.03 -3.51
CA VAL A 8 23.67 -19.60 -3.25
C VAL A 8 24.30 -18.91 -4.46
N SER A 9 25.26 -19.57 -5.12
CA SER A 9 25.90 -19.03 -6.33
C SER A 9 24.91 -18.90 -7.48
N THR A 10 24.05 -19.91 -7.68
CA THR A 10 23.00 -19.87 -8.70
C THR A 10 22.02 -18.73 -8.46
N LEU A 11 21.66 -18.48 -7.19
CA LEU A 11 20.78 -17.38 -6.81
C LEU A 11 21.43 -16.00 -7.03
N LEU A 12 22.71 -15.83 -6.68
CA LEU A 12 23.41 -14.57 -6.94
C LEU A 12 23.55 -14.30 -8.44
N ILE A 13 23.87 -15.33 -9.23
CA ILE A 13 23.97 -15.22 -10.69
C ILE A 13 22.61 -14.88 -11.29
N SER A 14 21.51 -15.47 -10.80
CA SER A 14 20.18 -15.17 -11.32
C SER A 14 19.74 -13.73 -11.02
N ILE A 15 20.06 -13.18 -9.85
CA ILE A 15 19.82 -11.77 -9.52
C ILE A 15 20.61 -10.86 -10.48
N VAL A 16 21.90 -11.15 -10.68
CA VAL A 16 22.74 -10.39 -11.63
C VAL A 16 22.18 -10.48 -13.04
N LEU A 17 21.73 -11.66 -13.47
CA LEU A 17 21.11 -11.88 -14.77
C LEU A 17 19.84 -11.03 -14.93
N ILE A 18 18.97 -11.00 -13.93
CA ILE A 18 17.75 -10.18 -13.94
C ILE A 18 18.11 -8.70 -14.09
N VAL A 19 19.00 -8.19 -13.24
CA VAL A 19 19.41 -6.78 -13.24
C VAL A 19 20.05 -6.39 -14.58
N LEU A 20 20.95 -7.22 -15.11
CA LEU A 20 21.63 -6.95 -16.38
C LEU A 20 20.66 -6.99 -17.55
N THR A 21 19.72 -7.94 -17.55
CA THR A 21 18.71 -8.07 -18.61
C THR A 21 17.73 -6.89 -18.61
N ILE A 22 17.36 -6.37 -17.44
CA ILE A 22 16.49 -5.19 -17.34
C ILE A 22 17.25 -3.92 -17.72
N VAL A 23 18.44 -3.68 -17.15
CA VAL A 23 19.15 -2.41 -17.29
C VAL A 23 19.86 -2.29 -18.64
N LYS A 24 20.56 -3.35 -19.08
CA LYS A 24 21.40 -3.32 -20.28
C LYS A 24 20.64 -3.75 -21.53
N LEU A 25 19.87 -4.84 -21.44
CA LEU A 25 19.10 -5.38 -22.57
C LEU A 25 17.72 -4.72 -22.71
N LYS A 26 17.29 -3.91 -21.72
CA LYS A 26 15.99 -3.20 -21.70
C LYS A 26 14.79 -4.11 -21.91
N PHE A 27 14.89 -5.37 -21.48
CA PHE A 27 13.76 -6.30 -21.54
C PHE A 27 12.70 -5.93 -20.51
N HIS A 28 11.44 -6.24 -20.83
CA HIS A 28 10.35 -6.09 -19.87
C HIS A 28 10.61 -6.95 -18.63
N PRO A 29 10.39 -6.44 -17.40
CA PRO A 29 10.70 -7.17 -16.16
C PRO A 29 10.09 -8.57 -16.09
N PHE A 30 8.87 -8.74 -16.61
CA PHE A 30 8.22 -10.05 -16.72
C PHE A 30 9.06 -11.07 -17.52
N LEU A 31 9.57 -10.67 -18.68
CA LEU A 31 10.37 -11.56 -19.54
C LEU A 31 11.74 -11.85 -18.90
N ALA A 32 12.34 -10.86 -18.25
CA ALA A 32 13.60 -11.03 -17.53
C ALA A 32 13.47 -12.04 -16.36
N LEU A 33 12.39 -11.96 -15.58
CA LEU A 33 12.11 -12.89 -14.50
C LEU A 33 11.81 -14.30 -15.00
N LEU A 34 11.09 -14.41 -16.12
CA LEU A 34 10.79 -15.70 -16.76
C LEU A 34 12.07 -16.39 -17.24
N LEU A 35 12.93 -15.66 -17.97
CA LEU A 35 14.25 -16.16 -18.40
C LEU A 35 15.13 -16.57 -17.22
N ALA A 36 15.17 -15.76 -16.16
CA ALA A 36 15.91 -16.09 -14.95
C ALA A 36 15.36 -17.34 -14.24
N SER A 37 14.04 -17.56 -14.27
CA SER A 37 13.41 -18.76 -13.71
C SER A 37 13.78 -20.01 -14.52
N PHE A 38 13.82 -19.93 -15.85
CA PHE A 38 14.35 -21.00 -16.70
C PHE A 38 15.83 -21.29 -16.42
N PHE A 39 16.65 -20.24 -16.25
CA PHE A 39 18.06 -20.39 -15.89
C PHE A 39 18.24 -21.11 -14.55
N VAL A 40 17.51 -20.70 -13.51
CA VAL A 40 17.57 -21.35 -12.18
C VAL A 40 17.09 -22.80 -12.27
N GLY A 41 15.98 -23.08 -12.95
CA GLY A 41 15.48 -24.45 -13.11
C GLY A 41 16.47 -25.37 -13.81
N ALA A 42 17.16 -24.87 -14.85
CA ALA A 42 18.20 -25.62 -15.55
C ALA A 42 19.43 -25.88 -14.67
N MET A 43 19.88 -24.88 -13.91
CA MET A 43 21.03 -25.01 -12.98
C MET A 43 20.73 -25.92 -11.77
N MET A 44 19.45 -26.10 -11.43
CA MET A 44 18.98 -27.02 -10.40
C MET A 44 18.70 -28.44 -10.93
N GLY A 45 18.88 -28.68 -12.24
CA GLY A 45 18.70 -29.99 -12.85
C GLY A 45 17.25 -30.45 -13.00
N MET A 46 16.29 -29.51 -13.02
CA MET A 46 14.87 -29.83 -13.19
C MET A 46 14.58 -30.28 -14.63
N GLY A 47 13.67 -31.24 -14.80
CA GLY A 47 13.20 -31.64 -16.13
C GLY A 47 12.41 -30.50 -16.81
N PRO A 48 12.40 -30.40 -18.16
CA PRO A 48 11.73 -29.30 -18.87
C PRO A 48 10.24 -29.13 -18.51
N LEU A 49 9.51 -30.23 -18.34
CA LEU A 49 8.10 -30.22 -17.93
C LEU A 49 7.92 -29.76 -16.47
N GLU A 50 8.81 -30.19 -15.57
CA GLU A 50 8.78 -29.79 -14.16
C GLU A 50 9.09 -28.30 -14.00
N MET A 51 10.02 -27.77 -14.81
CA MET A 51 10.34 -26.34 -14.84
C MET A 51 9.11 -25.51 -15.21
N VAL A 52 8.40 -25.89 -16.27
CA VAL A 52 7.18 -25.17 -16.71
C VAL A 52 6.12 -25.21 -15.62
N ASN A 53 5.85 -26.40 -15.04
CA ASN A 53 4.88 -26.55 -13.96
C ASN A 53 5.26 -25.73 -12.71
N ALA A 54 6.54 -25.68 -12.34
CA ALA A 54 7.01 -24.88 -11.21
C ALA A 54 6.86 -23.38 -11.46
N ILE A 55 7.17 -22.92 -12.68
CA ILE A 55 6.96 -21.52 -13.09
C ILE A 55 5.47 -21.18 -13.06
N GLU A 56 4.62 -22.02 -13.65
CA GLU A 56 3.17 -21.82 -13.68
C GLU A 56 2.55 -21.80 -12.27
N SER A 57 2.94 -22.74 -11.42
CA SER A 57 2.49 -22.79 -10.03
C SER A 57 2.95 -21.58 -9.22
N GLY A 58 4.19 -21.14 -9.40
CA GLY A 58 4.74 -19.96 -8.73
C GLY A 58 4.03 -18.66 -9.15
N ILE A 59 3.84 -18.49 -10.47
CA ILE A 59 3.12 -17.35 -11.03
C ILE A 59 1.65 -17.39 -10.60
N GLY A 60 0.97 -18.53 -10.73
CA GLY A 60 -0.45 -18.71 -10.41
C GLY A 60 -0.77 -18.48 -8.94
N GLY A 61 0.05 -18.99 -8.03
CA GLY A 61 -0.10 -18.75 -6.59
C GLY A 61 0.05 -17.28 -6.22
N THR A 62 1.01 -16.60 -6.84
CA THR A 62 1.26 -15.16 -6.60
C THR A 62 0.15 -14.30 -7.22
N LEU A 63 -0.21 -14.55 -8.49
CA LEU A 63 -1.26 -13.81 -9.20
C LEU A 63 -2.65 -14.03 -8.58
N GLY A 64 -2.99 -15.23 -8.13
CA GLY A 64 -4.28 -15.50 -7.48
C GLY A 64 -4.45 -14.68 -6.20
N PHE A 65 -3.37 -14.55 -5.42
CA PHE A 65 -3.35 -13.69 -4.24
C PHE A 65 -3.36 -12.19 -4.61
N LEU A 66 -2.49 -11.75 -5.53
CA LEU A 66 -2.39 -10.36 -5.96
C LEU A 66 -3.69 -9.85 -6.60
N ALA A 67 -4.32 -10.64 -7.48
CA ALA A 67 -5.47 -10.21 -8.27
C ALA A 67 -6.64 -9.77 -7.38
N ALA A 68 -6.88 -10.49 -6.29
CA ALA A 68 -7.96 -10.15 -5.37
C ALA A 68 -7.62 -8.94 -4.48
N VAL A 69 -6.37 -8.81 -4.01
CA VAL A 69 -5.94 -7.61 -3.24
C VAL A 69 -5.94 -6.37 -4.14
N ILE A 70 -5.45 -6.47 -5.37
CA ILE A 70 -5.46 -5.39 -6.36
C ILE A 70 -6.89 -5.03 -6.76
N GLY A 71 -7.74 -6.01 -7.06
CA GLY A 71 -9.14 -5.78 -7.42
C GLY A 71 -9.93 -5.05 -6.32
N LEU A 72 -9.84 -5.53 -5.08
CA LEU A 72 -10.51 -4.87 -3.94
C LEU A 72 -9.89 -3.50 -3.63
N GLY A 73 -8.56 -3.40 -3.64
CA GLY A 73 -7.85 -2.17 -3.36
C GLY A 73 -8.11 -1.06 -4.38
N THR A 74 -8.26 -1.43 -5.67
CA THR A 74 -8.62 -0.48 -6.73
C THR A 74 -10.06 0.01 -6.62
N ILE A 75 -11.01 -0.87 -6.27
CA ILE A 75 -12.41 -0.49 -5.98
C ILE A 75 -12.44 0.48 -4.79
N LEU A 76 -11.83 0.11 -3.65
CA LEU A 76 -11.76 0.95 -2.47
C LEU A 76 -11.07 2.29 -2.76
N GLY A 77 -9.99 2.27 -3.54
CA GLY A 77 -9.28 3.47 -3.96
C GLY A 77 -10.11 4.39 -4.83
N LYS A 78 -10.82 3.84 -5.82
CA LYS A 78 -11.72 4.64 -6.65
C LYS A 78 -12.87 5.23 -5.84
N MET A 79 -13.40 4.47 -4.87
CA MET A 79 -14.43 4.96 -3.95
C MET A 79 -13.91 6.10 -3.06
N MET A 80 -12.68 6.00 -2.55
CA MET A 80 -12.04 7.09 -1.79
C MET A 80 -11.82 8.33 -2.66
N GLU A 81 -11.51 8.15 -3.94
CA GLU A 81 -11.34 9.23 -4.92
C GLU A 81 -12.67 9.97 -5.13
N VAL A 82 -13.72 9.23 -5.45
CA VAL A 82 -15.04 9.79 -5.77
C VAL A 82 -15.67 10.44 -4.54
N SER A 83 -15.49 9.87 -3.34
CA SER A 83 -16.06 10.40 -2.09
C SER A 83 -15.32 11.61 -1.51
N GLY A 84 -14.10 11.92 -1.96
CA GLY A 84 -13.28 12.99 -1.35
C GLY A 84 -12.84 12.66 0.08
N ALA A 85 -12.85 11.39 0.47
CA ALA A 85 -12.46 10.91 1.80
C ALA A 85 -11.08 11.41 2.24
N ALA A 86 -10.08 11.33 1.36
CA ALA A 86 -8.72 11.81 1.65
C ALA A 86 -8.69 13.33 1.88
N GLU A 87 -9.52 14.08 1.16
CA GLU A 87 -9.64 15.53 1.34
C GLU A 87 -10.20 15.90 2.70
N ARG A 88 -11.21 15.15 3.18
CA ARG A 88 -11.73 15.34 4.53
C ARG A 88 -10.67 15.11 5.60
N ILE A 89 -9.84 14.09 5.47
CA ILE A 89 -8.76 13.79 6.42
C ILE A 89 -7.77 14.96 6.44
N GLY A 90 -7.28 15.39 5.27
CA GLY A 90 -6.33 16.50 5.16
C GLY A 90 -6.85 17.81 5.75
N LEU A 91 -8.08 18.21 5.42
CA LEU A 91 -8.71 19.42 5.95
C LEU A 91 -8.93 19.37 7.47
N THR A 92 -9.26 18.19 7.99
CA THR A 92 -9.42 18.00 9.43
C THR A 92 -8.11 18.16 10.17
N LEU A 93 -7.05 17.50 9.68
CA LEU A 93 -5.72 17.60 10.29
C LEU A 93 -5.21 19.04 10.23
N GLN A 94 -5.60 19.83 9.23
CA GLN A 94 -5.29 21.25 9.15
C GLN A 94 -5.94 22.09 10.27
N ARG A 95 -7.08 21.66 10.83
CA ARG A 95 -7.69 22.34 12.00
C ARG A 95 -6.84 22.20 13.25
N CYS A 96 -5.95 21.20 13.31
CA CYS A 96 -5.00 21.04 14.40
C CYS A 96 -3.83 22.02 14.22
N ARG A 97 -3.90 23.17 14.90
CA ARG A 97 -2.90 24.27 14.85
C ARG A 97 -1.47 23.85 15.23
N TRP A 98 -1.28 22.67 15.80
CA TRP A 98 0.00 22.14 16.27
C TRP A 98 0.78 21.35 15.20
N LEU A 99 0.15 20.99 14.06
CA LEU A 99 0.82 20.24 13.00
C LEU A 99 1.28 21.15 11.86
N SER A 100 2.53 21.00 11.43
CA SER A 100 3.04 21.63 10.21
C SER A 100 2.43 20.97 8.97
N ALA A 101 2.26 21.75 7.88
CA ALA A 101 1.68 21.25 6.63
C ALA A 101 2.39 20.00 6.09
N ASP A 102 3.72 19.95 6.18
CA ASP A 102 4.52 18.79 5.76
C ASP A 102 4.18 17.52 6.54
N VAL A 103 3.95 17.64 7.86
CA VAL A 103 3.60 16.49 8.73
C VAL A 103 2.17 16.03 8.45
N ILE A 104 1.25 16.95 8.17
CA ILE A 104 -0.12 16.60 7.76
C ILE A 104 -0.07 15.77 6.48
N MET A 105 0.74 16.17 5.50
CA MET A 105 0.88 15.42 4.25
C MET A 105 1.52 14.04 4.47
N VAL A 106 2.48 13.90 5.38
CA VAL A 106 3.02 12.59 5.78
C VAL A 106 1.92 11.70 6.38
N LEU A 107 1.14 12.22 7.32
CA LEU A 107 0.09 11.45 7.98
C LEU A 107 -1.02 11.02 7.01
N VAL A 108 -1.44 11.92 6.12
CA VAL A 108 -2.40 11.59 5.07
C VAL A 108 -1.83 10.51 4.14
N GLY A 109 -0.59 10.68 3.68
CA GLY A 109 0.08 9.69 2.82
C GLY A 109 0.24 8.34 3.50
N LEU A 110 0.52 8.32 4.80
CA LEU A 110 0.60 7.11 5.61
C LEU A 110 -0.78 6.42 5.69
N ILE A 111 -1.82 7.14 6.12
CA ILE A 111 -3.17 6.61 6.30
C ILE A 111 -3.73 6.09 4.97
N CYS A 112 -3.62 6.88 3.90
CA CYS A 112 -4.08 6.48 2.58
C CYS A 112 -3.20 5.39 1.97
N GLY A 113 -1.90 5.36 2.24
CA GLY A 113 -0.98 4.35 1.70
C GLY A 113 -1.19 2.94 2.22
N ILE A 114 -1.83 2.78 3.38
CA ILE A 114 -2.06 1.44 3.94
C ILE A 114 -3.14 0.70 3.13
N THR A 115 -4.13 1.42 2.60
CA THR A 115 -5.25 0.82 1.85
C THR A 115 -5.13 0.95 0.34
N LEU A 116 -4.36 1.94 -0.14
CA LEU A 116 -4.23 2.24 -1.56
C LEU A 116 -2.92 1.71 -2.14
N PHE A 117 -2.99 1.20 -3.35
CA PHE A 117 -1.79 0.99 -4.17
C PHE A 117 -1.13 2.33 -4.46
N VAL A 118 0.20 2.38 -4.51
CA VAL A 118 0.95 3.63 -4.74
C VAL A 118 0.49 4.33 -6.01
N GLU A 119 0.31 3.60 -7.10
CA GLU A 119 -0.10 4.18 -8.39
C GLU A 119 -1.45 4.89 -8.29
N VAL A 120 -2.44 4.25 -7.68
CA VAL A 120 -3.77 4.82 -7.45
C VAL A 120 -3.72 5.93 -6.40
N GLY A 121 -2.96 5.72 -5.33
CA GLY A 121 -2.81 6.64 -4.20
C GLY A 121 -2.18 7.97 -4.63
N VAL A 122 -1.14 7.95 -5.46
CA VAL A 122 -0.53 9.19 -5.99
C VAL A 122 -1.55 9.98 -6.80
N VAL A 123 -2.28 9.33 -7.72
CA VAL A 123 -3.29 9.99 -8.56
C VAL A 123 -4.40 10.63 -7.72
N LEU A 124 -4.87 9.92 -6.70
CA LEU A 124 -5.91 10.40 -5.79
C LEU A 124 -5.44 11.54 -4.88
N LEU A 125 -4.18 11.51 -4.45
CA LEU A 125 -3.63 12.46 -3.50
C LEU A 125 -3.12 13.75 -4.15
N ILE A 126 -2.92 13.79 -5.48
CA ILE A 126 -2.53 14.99 -6.22
C ILE A 126 -3.58 16.12 -6.07
N PRO A 127 -4.89 15.90 -6.35
CA PRO A 127 -5.93 16.91 -6.14
C PRO A 127 -5.99 17.43 -4.69
N LEU A 128 -5.76 16.55 -3.72
CA LEU A 128 -5.69 16.91 -2.31
C LEU A 128 -4.51 17.85 -2.02
N ALA A 129 -3.33 17.52 -2.55
CA ALA A 129 -2.15 18.37 -2.42
C ALA A 129 -2.41 19.77 -3.01
N PHE A 130 -3.15 19.87 -4.13
CA PHE A 130 -3.57 21.15 -4.70
C PHE A 130 -4.53 21.92 -3.78
N SER A 131 -5.56 21.26 -3.23
CA SER A 131 -6.54 21.87 -2.33
C SER A 131 -5.88 22.45 -1.07
N ILE A 132 -4.96 21.69 -0.46
CA ILE A 132 -4.21 22.13 0.73
C ILE A 132 -3.19 23.22 0.37
N ALA A 133 -2.49 23.13 -0.77
CA ALA A 133 -1.56 24.17 -1.23
C ALA A 133 -2.28 25.52 -1.39
N LYS A 134 -3.48 25.50 -1.99
CA LYS A 134 -4.31 26.71 -2.20
C LYS A 134 -4.80 27.31 -0.89
N LYS A 135 -5.23 26.49 0.09
CA LYS A 135 -5.66 26.99 1.41
C LYS A 135 -4.50 27.50 2.29
N THR A 136 -3.31 26.90 2.18
CA THR A 136 -2.16 27.23 3.03
C THR A 136 -1.20 28.24 2.39
N ASN A 137 -1.39 28.59 1.12
CA ASN A 137 -0.44 29.39 0.31
C ASN A 137 1.00 28.84 0.36
N THR A 138 1.14 27.51 0.43
CA THR A 138 2.44 26.84 0.42
C THR A 138 2.76 26.26 -0.96
N SER A 139 4.04 26.04 -1.26
CA SER A 139 4.43 25.44 -2.53
C SER A 139 3.97 23.99 -2.61
N LEU A 140 3.42 23.60 -3.76
CA LEU A 140 3.00 22.24 -4.05
C LEU A 140 4.10 21.21 -3.78
N LEU A 141 5.36 21.52 -4.13
CA LEU A 141 6.48 20.60 -3.95
C LEU A 141 6.75 20.29 -2.47
N LYS A 142 6.52 21.25 -1.57
CA LYS A 142 6.65 21.04 -0.12
C LYS A 142 5.58 20.10 0.42
N LEU A 143 4.43 20.00 -0.24
CA LEU A 143 3.34 19.11 0.17
C LEU A 143 3.41 17.75 -0.53
N ALA A 144 3.75 17.72 -1.81
CA ALA A 144 3.78 16.52 -2.63
C ALA A 144 4.95 15.59 -2.28
N ILE A 145 6.13 16.14 -1.95
CA ILE A 145 7.30 15.31 -1.60
C ILE A 145 7.03 14.47 -0.34
N PRO A 146 6.62 15.05 0.81
CA PRO A 146 6.36 14.28 2.03
C PRO A 146 5.23 13.26 1.85
N LEU A 147 4.20 13.64 1.09
CA LEU A 147 3.07 12.78 0.75
C LEU A 147 3.52 11.54 -0.02
N CYS A 148 4.27 11.73 -1.12
CA CYS A 148 4.78 10.63 -1.93
C CYS A 148 5.79 9.78 -1.17
N THR A 149 6.64 10.38 -0.33
CA THR A 149 7.59 9.61 0.50
C THR A 149 6.86 8.73 1.51
N ALA A 150 5.79 9.24 2.15
CA ALA A 150 5.02 8.47 3.10
C ALA A 150 4.27 7.32 2.43
N LEU A 151 3.65 7.61 1.28
CA LEU A 151 2.96 6.61 0.47
C LEU A 151 3.91 5.48 0.04
N MET A 152 5.13 5.83 -0.42
CA MET A 152 6.13 4.86 -0.83
C MET A 152 6.69 4.05 0.34
N ALA A 153 6.93 4.68 1.48
CA ALA A 153 7.42 3.99 2.67
C ALA A 153 6.43 2.91 3.13
N VAL A 154 5.13 3.21 3.16
CA VAL A 154 4.10 2.24 3.53
C VAL A 154 4.02 1.10 2.52
N HIS A 155 4.06 1.42 1.23
CA HIS A 155 4.02 0.42 0.16
C HIS A 155 5.12 -0.63 0.25
N CYS A 156 6.33 -0.21 0.60
CA CYS A 156 7.48 -1.11 0.66
C CYS A 156 7.54 -1.92 1.96
N VAL A 157 7.05 -1.36 3.08
CA VAL A 157 7.34 -1.89 4.43
C VAL A 157 6.13 -2.55 5.09
N VAL A 158 4.91 -2.13 4.79
CA VAL A 158 3.73 -2.48 5.58
C VAL A 158 2.81 -3.46 4.82
N PRO A 159 2.57 -4.67 5.35
CA PRO A 159 1.48 -5.53 4.87
C PRO A 159 0.12 -4.80 5.01
N PRO A 160 -0.85 -4.97 4.10
CA PRO A 160 -1.07 -6.12 3.22
C PRO A 160 -0.46 -6.00 1.82
N HIS A 161 0.45 -5.05 1.59
CA HIS A 161 1.04 -4.88 0.26
C HIS A 161 1.66 -6.19 -0.24
N PRO A 162 1.38 -6.60 -1.49
CA PRO A 162 1.68 -7.96 -1.92
C PRO A 162 3.14 -8.38 -1.77
N ALA A 163 4.07 -7.45 -2.03
CA ALA A 163 5.51 -7.72 -1.87
C ALA A 163 5.88 -7.94 -0.40
N ALA A 164 5.47 -7.04 0.51
CA ALA A 164 5.74 -7.15 1.94
C ALA A 164 5.08 -8.40 2.56
N LEU A 165 3.84 -8.69 2.15
CA LEU A 165 3.07 -9.83 2.61
C LEU A 165 3.61 -11.16 2.08
N PHE A 166 4.10 -11.22 0.84
CA PHE A 166 4.76 -12.40 0.31
C PHE A 166 6.02 -12.75 1.12
N VAL A 167 6.85 -11.75 1.42
CA VAL A 167 8.07 -11.95 2.23
C VAL A 167 7.71 -12.38 3.65
N ALA A 168 6.74 -11.72 4.29
CA ALA A 168 6.29 -12.10 5.63
C ALA A 168 5.80 -13.55 5.69
N ASN A 169 4.98 -13.98 4.73
CA ASN A 169 4.49 -15.36 4.64
C ASN A 169 5.62 -16.37 4.36
N LYS A 170 6.58 -16.02 3.50
CA LYS A 170 7.71 -16.91 3.18
C LYS A 170 8.68 -17.09 4.35
N LEU A 171 8.85 -16.06 5.17
CA LEU A 171 9.64 -16.12 6.39
C LEU A 171 8.89 -16.74 7.58
N GLY A 172 7.59 -17.03 7.44
CA GLY A 172 6.75 -17.51 8.54
C GLY A 172 6.58 -16.49 9.67
N ALA A 173 6.72 -15.19 9.36
CA ALA A 173 6.57 -14.13 10.34
C ALA A 173 5.09 -13.85 10.62
N ASP A 174 4.76 -13.58 11.88
CA ASP A 174 3.42 -13.13 12.24
C ASP A 174 3.09 -11.79 11.58
N ILE A 175 1.96 -11.75 10.87
CA ILE A 175 1.62 -10.64 9.98
C ILE A 175 1.26 -9.39 10.78
N GLY A 176 0.56 -9.50 11.91
CA GLY A 176 0.23 -8.32 12.71
C GLY A 176 1.45 -7.71 13.39
N THR A 177 2.40 -8.53 13.84
CA THR A 177 3.67 -8.04 14.36
C THR A 177 4.45 -7.28 13.28
N VAL A 178 4.50 -7.81 12.06
CA VAL A 178 5.11 -7.11 10.91
C VAL A 178 4.35 -5.82 10.57
N ILE A 179 3.03 -5.78 10.69
CA ILE A 179 2.24 -4.55 10.49
C ILE A 179 2.59 -3.50 11.55
N VAL A 180 2.67 -3.86 12.82
CA VAL A 180 2.97 -2.92 13.92
C VAL A 180 4.37 -2.34 13.75
N TYR A 181 5.39 -3.21 13.59
CA TYR A 181 6.75 -2.75 13.36
C TYR A 181 6.89 -1.99 12.04
N GLY A 182 6.22 -2.45 10.98
CA GLY A 182 6.23 -1.82 9.69
C GLY A 182 5.61 -0.42 9.72
N LEU A 183 4.50 -0.24 10.43
CA LEU A 183 3.88 1.08 10.60
C LEU A 183 4.75 2.01 11.44
N LEU A 184 5.39 1.50 12.49
CA LEU A 184 6.32 2.29 13.31
C LEU A 184 7.54 2.74 12.51
N VAL A 185 8.21 1.80 11.83
CA VAL A 185 9.38 2.08 10.99
C VAL A 185 8.98 2.96 9.81
N GLY A 186 7.84 2.68 9.16
CA GLY A 186 7.31 3.47 8.06
C GLY A 186 6.99 4.90 8.48
N LEU A 187 6.36 5.11 9.63
CA LEU A 187 6.11 6.43 10.20
C LEU A 187 7.43 7.18 10.43
N ILE A 188 8.38 6.57 11.12
CA ILE A 188 9.69 7.21 11.41
C ILE A 188 10.42 7.52 10.11
N ALA A 189 10.51 6.57 9.18
CA ALA A 189 11.16 6.74 7.89
C ALA A 189 10.49 7.83 7.05
N SER A 190 9.17 7.98 7.11
CA SER A 190 8.45 9.01 6.37
C SER A 190 8.60 10.40 7.01
N LEU A 191 8.59 10.47 8.33
CA LEU A 191 8.69 11.73 9.09
C LEU A 191 10.12 12.29 9.09
N VAL A 192 11.11 11.41 9.01
CA VAL A 192 12.51 11.77 8.75
C VAL A 192 12.69 12.02 7.25
N GLY A 193 12.40 11.05 6.40
CA GLY A 193 12.70 11.09 4.97
C GLY A 193 11.99 12.19 4.17
N GLY A 194 10.74 12.54 4.51
CA GLY A 194 10.02 13.62 3.82
C GLY A 194 10.39 15.02 4.34
N PRO A 195 9.95 15.38 5.57
CA PRO A 195 10.22 16.69 6.17
C PRO A 195 11.70 17.04 6.34
N LEU A 196 12.58 16.10 6.70
CA LEU A 196 14.02 16.39 6.84
C LEU A 196 14.67 16.64 5.48
N PHE A 197 14.27 15.89 4.44
CA PHE A 197 14.76 16.10 3.08
C PHE A 197 14.35 17.48 2.55
N LEU A 198 13.12 17.92 2.84
CA LEU A 198 12.68 19.29 2.52
C LEU A 198 13.48 20.36 3.29
N ARG A 199 13.79 20.12 4.57
CA ARG A 199 14.65 21.04 5.35
C ARG A 199 16.07 21.12 4.79
N LEU A 200 16.63 19.99 4.32
CA LEU A 200 17.95 19.93 3.69
C LEU A 200 17.97 20.66 2.34
N LEU A 201 16.89 20.56 1.55
CA LEU A 201 16.75 21.30 0.29
C LEU A 201 16.50 22.80 0.50
N GLY A 202 15.86 23.19 1.61
CA GLY A 202 15.71 24.58 2.05
C GLY A 202 15.26 25.53 0.93
N ASN A 203 16.13 26.49 0.59
CA ASN A 203 15.89 27.53 -0.42
C ASN A 203 16.16 27.08 -1.88
N ARG A 204 16.61 25.84 -2.12
CA ARG A 204 16.85 25.32 -3.49
C ARG A 204 15.59 24.78 -4.16
N LEU A 205 14.48 24.69 -3.44
CA LEU A 205 13.20 24.31 -4.01
C LEU A 205 12.58 25.52 -4.71
N PRO A 206 12.41 25.50 -6.04
CA PRO A 206 11.68 26.55 -6.72
C PRO A 206 10.24 26.55 -6.22
N PHE A 207 9.72 27.74 -5.87
CA PHE A 207 8.30 27.88 -5.55
C PHE A 207 7.50 27.57 -6.81
N LYS A 208 6.98 26.35 -6.90
CA LYS A 208 6.06 25.97 -7.97
C LYS A 208 4.64 26.26 -7.50
N PRO A 209 3.96 27.28 -8.06
CA PRO A 209 2.54 27.49 -7.80
C PRO A 209 1.74 26.30 -8.34
N VAL A 210 0.53 26.13 -7.83
CA VAL A 210 -0.44 25.18 -8.39
C VAL A 210 -0.67 25.57 -9.87
N PRO A 211 -0.60 24.63 -10.83
CA PRO A 211 -0.83 24.95 -12.24
C PRO A 211 -2.20 25.62 -12.45
N ALA A 212 -2.27 26.61 -13.35
CA ALA A 212 -3.50 27.35 -13.61
C ALA A 212 -4.63 26.46 -14.18
N GLU A 213 -4.31 25.32 -14.78
CA GLU A 213 -5.32 24.34 -15.19
C GLU A 213 -6.07 23.73 -13.99
N PHE A 214 -5.44 23.70 -12.81
CA PHE A 214 -6.00 23.17 -11.56
C PHE A 214 -6.39 24.28 -10.56
N SER A 215 -6.20 25.56 -10.91
CA SER A 215 -6.67 26.67 -10.05
C SER A 215 -8.19 26.79 -10.01
N ASN A 216 -8.88 26.24 -11.02
CA ASN A 216 -10.35 26.11 -11.12
C ASN A 216 -10.89 24.79 -10.57
N LEU A 217 -10.09 23.99 -9.84
CA LEU A 217 -10.67 22.95 -9.01
C LEU A 217 -11.59 23.63 -8.00
N ASP A 218 -12.90 23.43 -8.18
CA ASP A 218 -13.90 23.73 -7.16
C ASP A 218 -13.51 22.91 -5.93
N VAL A 219 -12.96 23.61 -4.94
CA VAL A 219 -12.70 23.02 -3.62
C VAL A 219 -14.06 22.55 -3.13
N ARG A 220 -14.25 21.23 -3.06
CA ARG A 220 -15.53 20.65 -2.65
C ARG A 220 -15.92 21.26 -1.31
N GLU A 221 -17.15 21.76 -1.23
CA GLU A 221 -17.63 22.33 0.02
C GLU A 221 -17.56 21.27 1.13
N GLU A 222 -17.05 21.65 2.30
CA GLU A 222 -16.87 20.74 3.44
C GLU A 222 -18.18 20.07 3.90
N SER A 223 -19.33 20.60 3.49
CA SER A 223 -20.69 20.08 3.70
C SER A 223 -20.98 18.79 2.91
N THR A 224 -20.31 18.58 1.77
CA THR A 224 -20.50 17.41 0.88
C THR A 224 -19.58 16.24 1.24
N LEU A 225 -18.61 16.46 2.13
CA LEU A 225 -17.62 15.46 2.52
C LEU A 225 -18.18 14.48 3.56
N PRO A 226 -17.76 13.20 3.52
CA PRO A 226 -18.16 12.21 4.52
C PRO A 226 -17.70 12.60 5.95
N SER A 227 -18.35 12.03 6.97
CA SER A 227 -17.92 12.26 8.36
C SER A 227 -16.56 11.61 8.60
N LEU A 228 -15.68 12.31 9.35
CA LEU A 228 -14.35 11.81 9.71
C LEU A 228 -14.34 10.40 10.28
N GLY A 229 -15.27 10.13 11.21
CA GLY A 229 -15.37 8.83 11.85
C GLY A 229 -15.67 7.72 10.85
N ALA A 230 -16.57 7.96 9.89
CA ALA A 230 -16.86 6.99 8.83
C ALA A 230 -15.65 6.80 7.91
N THR A 231 -15.00 7.89 7.49
CA THR A 231 -13.81 7.82 6.64
C THR A 231 -12.65 7.07 7.30
N LEU A 232 -12.33 7.44 8.54
CA LEU A 232 -11.22 6.83 9.27
C LEU A 232 -11.51 5.36 9.61
N PHE A 233 -12.77 5.04 9.94
CA PHE A 233 -13.21 3.67 10.14
C PHE A 233 -13.05 2.84 8.86
N THR A 234 -13.53 3.32 7.71
CA THR A 234 -13.39 2.59 6.44
C THR A 234 -11.93 2.35 6.04
N VAL A 235 -11.03 3.31 6.30
CA VAL A 235 -9.61 3.19 5.96
C VAL A 235 -8.84 2.31 6.96
N LEU A 236 -9.09 2.44 8.26
CA LEU A 236 -8.36 1.69 9.29
C LEU A 236 -8.93 0.28 9.51
N LEU A 237 -10.17 0.02 9.12
CA LEU A 237 -10.83 -1.25 9.42
C LEU A 237 -10.08 -2.48 8.88
N PRO A 238 -9.57 -2.52 7.64
CA PRO A 238 -8.84 -3.69 7.14
C PRO A 238 -7.64 -4.05 8.05
N ILE A 239 -6.94 -3.04 8.54
CA ILE A 239 -5.81 -3.20 9.47
C ILE A 239 -6.32 -3.66 10.83
N GLY A 240 -7.40 -3.06 11.32
CA GLY A 240 -8.03 -3.43 12.59
C GLY A 240 -8.42 -4.90 12.61
N LEU A 241 -9.02 -5.41 11.53
CA LEU A 241 -9.36 -6.82 11.39
C LEU A 241 -8.10 -7.72 11.42
N MET A 242 -7.02 -7.33 10.72
CA MET A 242 -5.76 -8.08 10.75
C MET A 242 -5.12 -8.10 12.15
N LEU A 243 -5.17 -6.99 12.88
CA LEU A 243 -4.64 -6.90 14.24
C LEU A 243 -5.45 -7.74 15.23
N VAL A 244 -6.78 -7.85 15.04
CA VAL A 244 -7.64 -8.73 15.86
C VAL A 244 -7.20 -10.19 15.75
N LYS A 245 -6.81 -10.66 14.55
CA LYS A 245 -6.24 -12.00 14.38
C LYS A 245 -4.95 -12.16 15.20
N THR A 246 -4.02 -11.22 15.11
CA THR A 246 -2.75 -11.33 15.84
C THR A 246 -2.94 -11.27 17.36
N VAL A 247 -3.89 -10.48 17.85
CA VAL A 247 -4.25 -10.49 19.28
C VAL A 247 -4.82 -11.86 19.69
N ALA A 248 -5.65 -12.47 18.84
CA ALA A 248 -6.18 -13.81 19.07
C ALA A 248 -5.09 -14.89 19.07
N GLU A 249 -4.13 -14.84 18.14
CA GLU A 249 -2.97 -15.75 18.09
C GLU A 249 -2.06 -15.62 19.32
N LEU A 250 -1.90 -14.41 19.85
CA LEU A 250 -1.03 -14.16 21.01
C LEU A 250 -1.69 -14.47 22.36
N ASN A 251 -3.02 -14.41 22.47
CA ASN A 251 -3.72 -14.50 23.75
C ASN A 251 -4.64 -15.73 23.90
N MET A 252 -4.93 -16.48 22.84
CA MET A 252 -5.89 -17.59 22.89
C MET A 252 -5.22 -18.94 22.58
N ALA A 253 -5.65 -19.99 23.29
CA ALA A 253 -5.24 -21.35 22.99
C ALA A 253 -5.82 -21.81 21.65
N GLN A 254 -4.97 -22.39 20.79
CA GLN A 254 -5.33 -22.91 19.47
C GLN A 254 -6.41 -24.00 19.63
N GLY A 255 -7.64 -23.74 19.14
CA GLY A 255 -8.71 -24.74 19.08
C GLY A 255 -10.11 -24.31 19.58
N GLY A 256 -10.26 -23.12 20.18
CA GLY A 256 -11.59 -22.61 20.54
C GLY A 256 -12.39 -22.10 19.33
N THR A 257 -13.73 -22.26 19.33
CA THR A 257 -14.61 -21.74 18.25
C THR A 257 -14.43 -20.23 18.03
N LEU A 258 -14.18 -19.47 19.11
CA LEU A 258 -13.85 -18.05 19.05
C LEU A 258 -12.50 -17.78 18.36
N TYR A 259 -11.48 -18.63 18.57
CA TYR A 259 -10.19 -18.52 17.90
C TYR A 259 -10.35 -18.73 16.39
N THR A 260 -11.10 -19.76 15.96
CA THR A 260 -11.35 -20.02 14.52
C THR A 260 -12.14 -18.90 13.85
N VAL A 261 -13.12 -18.30 14.55
CA VAL A 261 -13.87 -17.15 14.03
C VAL A 261 -12.99 -15.90 13.92
N LEU A 262 -12.16 -15.62 14.92
CA LEU A 262 -11.24 -14.47 14.92
C LEU A 262 -10.13 -14.64 13.88
N GLU A 263 -9.61 -15.85 13.73
CA GLU A 263 -8.63 -16.21 12.71
C GLU A 263 -9.23 -16.05 11.31
N PHE A 264 -10.48 -16.48 11.11
CA PHE A 264 -11.18 -16.31 9.83
C PHE A 264 -11.41 -14.83 9.49
N ILE A 265 -11.85 -14.02 10.45
CA ILE A 265 -12.16 -12.60 10.24
C ILE A 265 -10.89 -11.78 9.97
N GLY A 266 -9.80 -12.04 10.68
CA GLY A 266 -8.56 -11.28 10.55
C GLY A 266 -7.52 -11.88 9.61
N ASN A 267 -7.85 -12.95 8.88
CA ASN A 267 -6.93 -13.53 7.91
C ASN A 267 -6.68 -12.53 6.76
N PRO A 268 -5.42 -12.13 6.48
CA PRO A 268 -5.07 -11.23 5.39
C PRO A 268 -5.25 -11.85 4.00
N SER A 269 -5.66 -13.12 3.92
CA SER A 269 -6.02 -13.74 2.65
C SER A 269 -7.24 -13.03 2.01
N PRO A 270 -7.19 -12.75 0.69
CA PRO A 270 -8.30 -12.12 -0.01
C PRO A 270 -9.61 -12.90 0.10
N ARG A 271 -9.54 -14.23 0.28
CA ARG A 271 -10.70 -15.13 0.47
C ARG A 271 -11.52 -14.78 1.71
N CYS A 272 -10.92 -14.18 2.74
CA CYS A 272 -11.60 -13.79 3.99
C CYS A 272 -11.88 -12.27 4.08
N LEU A 273 -11.14 -11.45 3.33
CA LEU A 273 -11.42 -10.02 3.15
C LEU A 273 -12.65 -9.75 2.25
N LEU A 274 -12.94 -10.65 1.31
CA LEU A 274 -14.08 -10.55 0.38
C LEU A 274 -15.43 -10.38 1.09
N PRO A 275 -15.82 -11.21 2.07
CA PRO A 275 -17.10 -11.05 2.77
C PRO A 275 -17.14 -9.80 3.65
N SER A 276 -16.05 -9.47 4.35
CA SER A 276 -15.99 -8.35 5.29
C SER A 276 -16.00 -6.99 4.57
N LEU A 277 -15.25 -6.83 3.47
CA LEU A 277 -15.34 -5.62 2.63
C LEU A 277 -16.66 -5.53 1.87
N SER A 278 -17.23 -6.64 1.39
CA SER A 278 -18.56 -6.63 0.75
C SER A 278 -19.66 -6.20 1.71
N LEU A 279 -19.60 -6.62 2.98
CA LEU A 279 -20.55 -6.19 4.01
C LEU A 279 -20.36 -4.72 4.36
N ILE A 280 -19.15 -4.16 4.24
CA ILE A 280 -18.87 -2.76 4.57
C ILE A 280 -19.24 -1.83 3.41
N THR A 281 -18.97 -2.24 2.16
CA THR A 281 -19.54 -1.57 0.99
C THR A 281 -21.05 -1.70 0.93
N PHE A 282 -21.66 -2.74 1.50
CA PHE A 282 -23.12 -2.82 1.64
C PHE A 282 -23.65 -1.94 2.79
N SER A 283 -23.02 -1.98 3.97
CA SER A 283 -23.50 -1.31 5.20
C SER A 283 -23.29 0.20 5.19
N VAL A 284 -22.16 0.68 4.67
CA VAL A 284 -21.86 2.12 4.62
C VAL A 284 -22.60 2.79 3.47
N PHE A 285 -22.96 2.04 2.42
CA PHE A 285 -23.53 2.60 1.19
C PHE A 285 -25.06 2.48 1.13
N VAL A 286 -25.69 1.37 1.58
CA VAL A 286 -27.16 1.27 1.66
C VAL A 286 -27.75 2.26 2.67
N GLY A 287 -26.99 2.65 3.71
CA GLY A 287 -27.49 3.56 4.74
C GLY A 287 -27.53 5.04 4.35
N ARG A 288 -26.78 5.52 3.35
CA ARG A 288 -26.64 6.97 3.08
C ARG A 288 -26.41 7.43 1.64
N TRP A 289 -26.06 6.57 0.68
CA TRP A 289 -25.74 6.99 -0.68
C TRP A 289 -26.38 6.07 -1.72
N GLY A 290 -27.44 6.58 -2.34
CA GLY A 290 -28.16 5.91 -3.41
C GLY A 290 -27.27 5.59 -4.61
N TRP A 291 -27.46 4.41 -5.15
CA TRP A 291 -26.78 3.75 -6.26
C TRP A 291 -26.88 4.44 -7.65
N ALA A 292 -27.04 5.76 -7.71
CA ALA A 292 -27.51 6.41 -8.93
C ALA A 292 -26.43 6.97 -9.88
N SER A 293 -25.12 6.77 -9.65
CA SER A 293 -24.10 7.38 -10.52
C SER A 293 -22.77 6.63 -10.67
N CYS A 294 -22.74 5.32 -10.41
CA CYS A 294 -21.63 4.47 -10.86
C CYS A 294 -21.89 3.93 -12.26
#